data_AF-A0A854NH08-F1
#
_entry.id   AF-A0A854NH08-F1
#
_cell.length_a   1.000
_cell.length_b   1.000
_cell.length_c   1.000
_cell.angle_alpha   90.00
_cell.angle_beta   90.00
_cell.angle_gamma   90.00
#
_symmetry.space_group_name_H-M   'P 1'
#
loop_
_entity.id
_entity.type
_entity.pdbx_description
1 polymer ?
#
loop_
_entity_poly.entity_id
_entity_poly.type
_entity_poly.pdbx_seq_one_letter_code
_entity_poly.pdbx_strand_id
1 'polypeptide(L)' 'MTSMSHDFIPLFVVSIVLIAALAFFIIALTQVLACERLTNVGKLLWALVMFSFPFLGPLIWYLWGKDATLNV' A
#
# COMPACT_ATOMS: atom_id res chain seq x y z
N MET A 1 -22.59 24.87 -23.29
CA MET A 1 -21.16 24.55 -23.02
C MET A 1 -20.89 24.51 -21.51
N THR A 2 -21.59 23.66 -20.76
CA THR A 2 -21.42 23.52 -19.29
C THR A 2 -21.28 22.06 -18.83
N SER A 3 -21.53 21.08 -19.70
CA SER A 3 -21.39 19.65 -19.36
C SER A 3 -19.94 19.27 -19.09
N MET A 4 -18.97 19.80 -19.85
CA MET A 4 -17.57 19.37 -19.75
C MET A 4 -16.87 19.77 -18.43
N SER A 5 -17.32 20.84 -17.74
CA SER A 5 -16.64 21.29 -16.52
C SER A 5 -16.90 20.41 -15.29
N HIS A 6 -18.01 19.68 -15.25
CA HIS A 6 -18.37 18.81 -14.13
C HIS A 6 -17.57 17.50 -14.10
N ASP A 7 -16.98 17.09 -15.23
CA ASP A 7 -16.22 15.83 -15.36
C ASP A 7 -14.74 15.96 -14.91
N PHE A 8 -14.21 17.19 -14.84
CA PHE A 8 -12.83 17.42 -14.39
C PHE A 8 -12.64 17.18 -12.89
N ILE A 9 -13.63 17.55 -12.08
CA ILE A 9 -13.58 17.36 -10.62
C ILE A 9 -13.44 15.88 -10.24
N PRO A 10 -14.28 14.95 -10.73
CA PRO A 10 -14.13 13.53 -10.39
C PRO A 10 -12.81 12.95 -10.92
N LEU A 11 -12.35 13.32 -12.12
CA LEU A 11 -11.06 12.85 -12.64
C LEU A 11 -9.87 13.33 -11.80
N PHE A 12 -9.91 14.58 -11.35
CA PHE A 12 -8.88 15.15 -10.49
C PHE A 12 -8.84 14.44 -9.12
N VAL A 13 -10.01 14.23 -8.51
CA VAL A 13 -10.12 13.51 -7.23
C VAL A 13 -9.63 12.07 -7.37
N VAL A 14 -10.04 11.35 -8.43
CA VAL A 14 -9.59 9.97 -8.70
C VAL A 14 -8.07 9.91 -8.88
N SER A 15 -7.50 10.88 -9.58
CA SER A 15 -6.05 10.98 -9.79
C SER A 15 -5.29 11.15 -8.47
N ILE A 16 -5.78 12.04 -7.59
CA ILE A 16 -5.18 12.24 -6.26
C ILE A 16 -5.27 10.98 -5.41
N VAL A 17 -6.42 10.31 -5.40
CA VAL A 17 -6.62 9.06 -4.64
C VAL A 17 -5.67 7.98 -5.14
N LEU A 18 -5.49 7.85 -6.47
CA LEU A 18 -4.55 6.91 -7.07
C LEU A 18 -3.10 7.20 -6.67
N ILE A 19 -2.69 8.47 -6.70
CA ILE A 19 -1.33 8.88 -6.30
C ILE A 19 -1.11 8.60 -4.81
N ALA A 20 -2.07 8.94 -3.96
CA ALA A 20 -2.00 8.69 -2.51
C ALA A 20 -1.92 7.19 -2.21
N ALA A 21 -2.71 6.37 -2.90
CA ALA A 21 -2.68 4.91 -2.79
C ALA A 21 -1.32 4.34 -3.20
N LEU A 22 -0.76 4.82 -4.31
CA LEU A 22 0.54 4.40 -4.80
C LEU A 22 1.65 4.77 -3.81
N ALA A 23 1.64 6.00 -3.29
CA ALA A 23 2.59 6.45 -2.29
C ALA A 23 2.49 5.60 -1.00
N PHE A 24 1.28 5.32 -0.54
CA PHE A 24 1.03 4.48 0.64
C PHE A 24 1.55 3.05 0.44
N PHE A 25 1.32 2.47 -0.73
CA PHE A 25 1.84 1.17 -1.12
C PHE A 25 3.37 1.14 -1.10
N ILE A 26 4.02 2.14 -1.70
CA ILE A 26 5.50 2.22 -1.76
C ILE A 26 6.08 2.34 -0.35
N ILE A 27 5.51 3.19 0.50
CA ILE A 27 5.96 3.37 1.90
C ILE A 27 5.83 2.06 2.67
N ALA A 28 4.73 1.33 2.49
CA ALA A 28 4.53 0.06 3.16
C ALA A 28 5.49 -1.02 2.66
N LEU A 29 5.76 -1.06 1.35
CA LEU A 29 6.72 -1.99 0.77
C LEU A 29 8.14 -1.71 1.27
N THR A 30 8.56 -0.44 1.34
CA THR A 30 9.89 -0.09 1.85
C THR A 30 10.02 -0.44 3.33
N GLN A 31 8.96 -0.28 4.13
CA GLN A 31 8.92 -0.72 5.53
C GLN A 31 9.07 -2.24 5.67
N VAL A 32 8.37 -3.04 4.86
CA VAL A 32 8.52 -4.50 4.85
C VAL A 32 9.94 -4.91 4.50
N LEU A 33 10.51 -4.32 3.45
CA LEU A 33 11.85 -4.66 2.97
C LEU A 33 12.93 -4.26 3.97
N ALA A 34 12.78 -3.10 4.62
CA ALA A 34 13.68 -2.60 5.65
C ALA A 34 13.57 -3.33 7.00
N CYS A 35 12.51 -4.11 7.21
CA CYS A 35 12.33 -4.85 8.46
C CYS A 35 13.34 -6.01 8.53
N GLU A 36 14.39 -5.87 9.35
CA GLU A 36 15.38 -6.94 9.58
C GLU A 36 14.80 -8.15 10.32
N ARG A 37 13.70 -7.95 11.02
CA ARG A 37 13.02 -8.95 11.85
C ARG A 37 12.19 -9.95 11.05
N LEU A 38 11.92 -9.65 9.78
CA LEU A 38 11.14 -10.49 8.89
C LEU A 38 12.09 -11.33 8.03
N THR A 39 11.89 -12.65 8.00
CA THR A 39 12.68 -13.52 7.13
C THR A 39 12.50 -13.14 5.66
N ASN A 40 13.48 -13.44 4.80
CA ASN A 40 13.40 -13.14 3.37
C ASN A 40 12.13 -13.70 2.72
N VAL A 41 11.66 -14.88 3.19
CA VAL A 41 10.40 -15.49 2.77
C VAL A 41 9.19 -14.71 3.30
N GLY A 42 9.21 -14.28 4.56
CA GLY A 42 8.18 -13.43 5.14
C GLY A 42 8.01 -12.10 4.39
N LYS A 43 9.12 -11.49 3.95
CA LYS A 43 9.11 -10.27 3.12
C LYS A 43 8.42 -10.50 1.78
N LEU A 44 8.71 -11.62 1.12
CA LEU A 44 8.14 -11.97 -0.17
C LEU A 44 6.63 -12.22 -0.09
N LEU A 45 6.19 -12.96 0.94
CA LEU A 45 4.76 -13.21 1.20
C LEU A 45 4.02 -11.91 1.49
N TRP A 46 4.62 -11.00 2.27
CA TRP A 46 4.02 -9.71 2.56
C TRP A 46 3.91 -8.83 1.31
N ALA A 47 4.95 -8.78 0.47
CA ALA A 47 4.88 -8.08 -0.80
C ALA A 47 3.74 -8.62 -1.69
N LEU A 48 3.56 -9.94 -1.75
CA LEU A 48 2.48 -10.57 -2.52
C LEU A 48 1.08 -10.18 -2.00
N VAL A 49 0.90 -10.13 -0.67
CA VAL A 49 -0.34 -9.68 -0.03
C VAL A 49 -0.63 -8.22 -0.36
N MET A 50 0.38 -7.34 -0.32
CA MET A 50 0.20 -5.94 -0.72
C MET A 50 -0.19 -5.84 -2.19
N PHE A 51 0.43 -6.61 -3.09
CA PHE A 51 0.05 -6.61 -4.50
C PHE A 51 -1.38 -7.07 -4.75
N SER A 52 -1.85 -8.05 -3.97
CA SER A 52 -3.23 -8.56 -4.06
C SER A 52 -4.24 -7.59 -3.44
N PHE A 53 -3.83 -6.87 -2.39
CA PHE A 53 -4.66 -5.94 -1.64
C PHE A 53 -3.88 -4.64 -1.34
N PRO A 54 -3.81 -3.70 -2.30
CA PRO A 54 -2.91 -2.53 -2.23
C PRO A 54 -3.25 -1.55 -1.11
N PHE A 55 -4.47 -1.60 -0.55
CA PHE A 55 -4.88 -0.79 0.59
C PHE A 55 -4.87 -1.56 1.91
N LEU A 56 -5.46 -2.76 1.95
CA LEU A 56 -5.52 -3.57 3.18
C LEU A 56 -4.14 -4.09 3.59
N GLY A 57 -3.28 -4.44 2.65
CA GLY A 57 -1.95 -4.96 2.93
C GLY A 57 -1.10 -3.97 3.75
N PRO A 58 -0.86 -2.75 3.26
CA PRO A 58 -0.19 -1.70 4.02
C PRO A 58 -0.80 -1.43 5.40
N LEU A 59 -2.14 -1.43 5.49
CA LEU A 59 -2.86 -1.13 6.72
C LEU A 59 -2.66 -2.22 7.79
N ILE A 60 -2.76 -3.49 7.38
CA ILE A 60 -2.50 -4.65 8.25
C ILE A 60 -1.01 -4.73 8.62
N TRP A 61 -0.10 -4.37 7.71
CA TRP A 61 1.33 -4.30 8.03
C TRP A 61 1.62 -3.27 9.13
N TYR A 62 1.00 -2.09 9.07
CA TYR A 62 1.19 -1.04 10.06
C TYR A 62 0.59 -1.39 11.43
N LEU A 63 -0.56 -2.09 11.44
CA LEU A 63 -1.25 -2.48 12.67
C LEU A 63 -0.62 -3.71 13.35
N TRP A 64 -0.21 -4.72 12.58
CA TRP A 64 0.25 -6.01 13.11
C TRP A 64 1.58 -6.51 12.52
N GLY A 65 1.91 -6.15 11.28
CA GLY A 65 3.12 -6.63 10.60
C GLY A 65 4.42 -6.20 11.28
N LYS A 66 4.50 -4.97 11.80
CA LYS A 66 5.69 -4.46 12.52
C LYS A 66 6.04 -5.27 13.78
N ASP A 67 5.05 -5.86 14.44
CA ASP A 67 5.21 -6.61 15.68
C ASP A 67 5.17 -8.14 15.46
N ALA A 68 4.93 -8.60 14.23
CA ALA A 68 5.00 -10.01 13.88
C ALA A 68 6.47 -10.48 13.89
N THR A 69 6.85 -11.27 14.89
CA THR A 69 8.11 -12.02 14.91
C THR A 69 7.82 -13.39 14.31
N LEU A 70 8.17 -13.60 13.03
CA LEU A 70 8.21 -14.95 12.47
C LEU A 70 9.53 -15.60 12.94
N ASN A 71 9.50 -16.16 14.15
CA ASN A 71 10.56 -17.01 14.66
C ASN A 71 10.41 -18.39 14.01
N VAL A 72 11.02 -18.57 12.85
CA VAL A 72 11.24 -19.88 12.21
C VAL A 72 12.62 -20.41 12.56
#